data_AF-A0A6M3LMS0-F1
#
_entry.id   AF-A0A6M3LMS0-F1
#
_cell.length_a   1.000
_cell.length_b   1.000
_cell.length_c   1.000
_cell.angle_alpha   90.00
_cell.angle_beta   90.00
_cell.angle_gamma   90.00
#
_symmetry.space_group_name_H-M   'P 1'
#
loop_
_entity.id
_entity.type
_entity.pdbx_description
1 polymer ?
#
loop_
_entity_poly.entity_id
_entity_poly.type
_entity_poly.pdbx_seq_one_letter_code
_entity_poly.pdbx_strand_id
1 'polypeptide(L)'
;MKVRMTVDVAEERLQDLLCNALEGGSNYWYFIKKFNYPEGQTKESLGIEFAHIELPFKGGSLTFTVPEDEDGKEYTLDLKAIEKGVRRMAKKYPKHFGDFMEENDDACTGDCFLQCCLFGEEVYG
;
A
#
# COMPACT_ATOMS: atom_id res chain seq x y z
N MET A 1 25.60 19.06 -9.89
CA MET A 1 25.50 17.85 -10.75
C MET A 1 24.23 17.10 -10.36
N LYS A 2 23.44 16.61 -11.32
CA LYS A 2 22.24 15.79 -11.04
C LYS A 2 22.48 14.41 -11.64
N VAL A 3 22.36 13.37 -10.82
CA VAL A 3 22.44 11.97 -11.26
C VAL A 3 21.04 11.38 -11.18
N ARG A 4 20.61 10.71 -12.24
CA ARG A 4 19.34 9.97 -12.28
C ARG A 4 19.66 8.50 -12.08
N MET A 5 18.89 7.85 -11.21
CA MET A 5 18.98 6.42 -10.93
C MET A 5 17.61 5.79 -11.14
N THR A 6 17.61 4.55 -11.61
CA THR A 6 16.45 3.67 -11.65
C THR A 6 16.70 2.56 -10.65
N VAL A 7 15.68 2.21 -9.87
CA VAL A 7 15.70 1.10 -8.93
C VAL A 7 14.56 0.18 -9.32
N ASP A 8 14.87 -1.11 -9.45
CA ASP A 8 13.87 -2.14 -9.64
C ASP A 8 13.35 -2.59 -8.27
N VAL A 9 12.04 -2.59 -8.11
CA VAL A 9 11.37 -3.06 -6.90
C VAL A 9 10.54 -4.28 -7.27
N ALA A 10 10.81 -5.41 -6.62
CA ALA A 10 10.08 -6.64 -6.85
C ALA A 10 8.63 -6.52 -6.37
N GLU A 11 7.69 -7.12 -7.10
CA GLU A 11 6.26 -7.13 -6.73
C GLU A 11 6.04 -7.77 -5.36
N GLU A 12 6.71 -8.89 -5.08
CA GLU A 12 6.66 -9.61 -3.80
C GLU A 12 7.06 -8.70 -2.64
N ARG A 13 8.10 -7.88 -2.80
CA ARG A 13 8.54 -6.94 -1.76
C ARG A 13 7.50 -5.83 -1.50
N LEU A 14 6.76 -5.41 -2.52
CA LEU A 14 5.62 -4.49 -2.32
C LEU A 14 4.45 -5.17 -1.61
N GLN A 15 4.23 -6.47 -1.86
CA GLN A 15 3.24 -7.27 -1.14
C GLN A 15 3.64 -7.42 0.34
N ASP A 16 4.92 -7.66 0.65
CA ASP A 16 5.43 -7.70 2.02
C ASP A 16 5.20 -6.38 2.77
N LEU A 17 5.44 -5.24 2.12
CA LEU A 17 5.14 -3.93 2.72
C LEU A 17 3.64 -3.75 2.99
N LEU A 18 2.78 -4.21 2.09
CA LEU A 18 1.34 -4.20 2.34
C LEU A 18 0.97 -5.14 3.49
N CYS A 19 1.63 -6.30 3.62
CA CYS A 19 1.43 -7.20 4.75
C CYS A 19 1.78 -6.49 6.07
N ASN A 20 2.99 -5.89 6.15
CA ASN A 20 3.43 -5.12 7.31
C ASN A 20 2.44 -4.02 7.70
N ALA A 21 1.88 -3.31 6.71
CA ALA A 21 0.86 -2.29 6.94
C ALA A 21 -0.47 -2.89 7.41
N LEU A 22 -1.02 -3.84 6.66
CA LEU A 22 -2.41 -4.26 6.77
C LEU A 22 -2.66 -5.31 7.85
N GLU A 23 -1.61 -5.97 8.34
CA GLU A 23 -1.69 -7.01 9.39
C GLU A 23 -1.10 -6.57 10.74
N GLY A 24 -0.60 -5.33 10.83
CA GLY A 24 -0.20 -4.78 12.13
C GLY A 24 0.15 -3.29 12.17
N GLY A 25 0.66 -2.73 11.09
CA GLY A 25 1.16 -1.35 11.06
C GLY A 25 0.07 -0.28 11.10
N SER A 26 -1.05 -0.51 10.42
CA SER A 26 -2.01 0.55 10.06
C SER A 26 -3.43 0.31 10.60
N ASN A 27 -3.68 -0.82 11.26
CA ASN A 27 -5.04 -1.23 11.67
C ASN A 27 -5.72 -0.29 12.69
N TYR A 28 -5.00 0.73 13.19
CA TYR A 28 -5.51 1.69 14.17
C TYR A 28 -6.27 2.88 13.55
N TRP A 29 -6.15 3.14 12.24
CA TRP A 29 -6.73 4.35 11.61
C TRP A 29 -7.66 4.08 10.41
N TYR A 30 -7.82 2.84 9.95
CA TYR A 30 -8.70 2.54 8.81
C TYR A 30 -9.61 1.32 9.02
N PHE A 31 -10.62 1.22 8.14
CA PHE A 31 -11.34 -0.01 7.84
C PHE A 31 -11.31 -0.31 6.33
N ILE A 32 -11.05 -1.57 5.94
CA ILE A 32 -11.27 -2.02 4.57
C ILE A 32 -12.78 -2.21 4.40
N LYS A 33 -13.40 -1.31 3.66
CA LYS A 33 -14.84 -1.33 3.39
C LYS A 33 -15.21 -2.34 2.31
N LYS A 34 -14.37 -2.49 1.28
CA LYS A 34 -14.71 -3.31 0.11
C LYS A 34 -13.49 -3.86 -0.62
N PHE A 35 -13.64 -5.09 -1.11
CA PHE A 35 -12.77 -5.70 -2.11
C PHE A 35 -13.44 -5.57 -3.49
N ASN A 36 -12.81 -4.84 -4.40
CA ASN A 36 -13.32 -4.61 -5.75
C ASN A 36 -12.55 -5.52 -6.73
N TYR A 37 -13.14 -6.68 -7.01
CA TYR A 37 -12.61 -7.60 -8.02
C TYR A 37 -12.84 -7.06 -9.44
N PRO A 38 -11.97 -7.37 -10.40
CA PRO A 38 -12.26 -7.15 -11.82
C PRO A 38 -13.58 -7.82 -12.23
N GLU A 39 -14.23 -7.30 -13.27
CA GLU A 39 -15.52 -7.79 -13.72
C GLU A 39 -15.50 -9.32 -14.00
N GLY A 40 -16.43 -10.05 -13.38
CA GLY A 40 -16.55 -11.50 -13.53
C GLY A 40 -15.46 -12.32 -12.83
N GLN A 41 -14.54 -11.70 -12.09
CA GLN A 41 -13.48 -12.38 -11.35
C GLN A 41 -13.86 -12.56 -9.87
N THR A 42 -13.35 -13.63 -9.27
CA THR A 42 -13.41 -13.91 -7.82
C THR A 42 -12.01 -14.16 -7.27
N LYS A 43 -11.90 -14.36 -5.96
CA LYS A 43 -10.65 -14.75 -5.30
C LYS A 43 -10.06 -16.02 -5.92
N GLU A 44 -10.92 -17.02 -6.16
CA GLU A 44 -10.56 -18.32 -6.71
C GLU A 44 -10.13 -18.22 -8.17
N SER A 45 -10.85 -17.45 -9.00
CA SER A 45 -10.51 -17.32 -10.42
C SER A 45 -9.21 -16.55 -10.66
N LEU A 46 -8.83 -15.68 -9.72
CA LEU A 46 -7.55 -14.97 -9.70
C LEU A 46 -6.41 -15.78 -9.08
N GLY A 47 -6.71 -16.90 -8.41
CA GLY A 47 -5.72 -17.73 -7.74
C GLY A 47 -4.96 -17.02 -6.60
N ILE A 48 -5.65 -16.13 -5.87
CA ILE A 48 -5.04 -15.37 -4.74
C ILE A 48 -5.49 -15.92 -3.39
N GLU A 49 -4.61 -15.86 -2.40
CA GLU A 49 -4.83 -16.37 -1.04
C GLU A 49 -5.16 -15.23 -0.05
N PHE A 50 -4.47 -14.10 -0.18
CA PHE A 50 -4.59 -12.93 0.69
C PHE A 50 -5.11 -11.74 -0.11
N ALA A 51 -6.44 -11.67 -0.26
CA ALA A 51 -7.08 -10.65 -1.09
C ALA A 51 -6.78 -9.20 -0.66
N HIS A 52 -6.46 -8.95 0.62
CA HIS A 52 -6.09 -7.61 1.11
C HIS A 52 -4.68 -7.20 0.70
N ILE A 53 -3.85 -8.13 0.23
CA ILE A 53 -2.49 -7.86 -0.26
C ILE A 53 -2.44 -7.97 -1.78
N GLU A 54 -2.97 -9.08 -2.32
CA GLU A 54 -2.74 -9.48 -3.70
C GLU A 54 -3.71 -8.86 -4.71
N LEU A 55 -4.94 -8.54 -4.29
CA LEU A 55 -5.99 -8.08 -5.21
C LEU A 55 -5.59 -6.85 -6.04
N PRO A 56 -4.94 -5.81 -5.48
CA PRO A 56 -4.45 -4.68 -6.25
C PRO A 56 -3.50 -5.06 -7.41
N PHE A 57 -2.67 -6.10 -7.21
CA PHE A 57 -1.72 -6.58 -8.22
C PHE A 57 -2.38 -7.44 -9.29
N LYS A 58 -3.59 -7.98 -9.02
CA LYS A 58 -4.41 -8.72 -10.00
C LYS A 58 -5.44 -7.84 -10.72
N GLY A 59 -5.24 -6.52 -10.71
CA GLY A 59 -6.10 -5.55 -11.40
C GLY A 59 -7.40 -5.20 -10.66
N GLY A 60 -7.57 -5.69 -9.42
CA GLY A 60 -8.63 -5.23 -8.52
C GLY A 60 -8.19 -4.03 -7.69
N SER A 61 -8.97 -3.72 -6.65
CA SER A 61 -8.63 -2.69 -5.67
C SER A 61 -9.31 -2.89 -4.33
N LEU A 62 -8.82 -2.18 -3.32
CA LEU A 62 -9.45 -2.10 -2.00
C LEU A 62 -9.99 -0.70 -1.77
N THR A 63 -11.18 -0.62 -1.18
CA THR A 63 -11.76 0.63 -0.69
C THR A 63 -11.57 0.72 0.82
N PHE A 64 -10.92 1.78 1.27
CA PHE A 64 -10.67 2.12 2.67
C PHE A 64 -11.58 3.26 3.11
N THR A 65 -11.98 3.24 4.38
CA THR A 65 -12.58 4.37 5.08
C THR A 65 -11.80 4.67 6.34
N VAL A 66 -11.73 5.94 6.70
CA VAL A 66 -11.07 6.42 7.91
C VAL A 66 -12.15 6.94 8.87
N PRO A 67 -12.28 6.40 10.09
CA PRO A 67 -13.37 6.77 11.00
C PRO A 67 -13.36 8.23 11.43
N GLU A 68 -12.18 8.85 11.48
CA GLU A 68 -11.98 10.25 11.86
C GLU A 68 -12.22 11.23 10.70
N ASP A 69 -12.47 10.72 9.49
CA ASP A 69 -12.80 11.54 8.33
C ASP A 69 -14.30 11.89 8.38
N GLU A 70 -14.62 13.10 8.88
CA GLU A 70 -15.99 13.59 9.06
C GLU A 70 -16.79 13.61 7.74
N ASP A 71 -16.12 13.71 6.60
CA ASP A 71 -16.73 13.70 5.27
C ASP A 71 -17.05 12.29 4.78
N GLY A 72 -16.67 11.25 5.53
CA GLY A 72 -16.88 9.85 5.17
C GLY A 72 -16.13 9.46 3.90
N LYS A 73 -14.99 10.11 3.63
CA LYS A 73 -14.25 9.93 2.39
C LYS A 73 -13.71 8.52 2.25
N GLU A 74 -13.79 8.01 1.03
CA GLU A 74 -13.25 6.72 0.65
C GLU A 74 -11.91 6.88 -0.06
N TYR A 75 -10.98 5.97 0.24
CA TYR A 75 -9.66 5.91 -0.37
C TYR A 75 -9.50 4.59 -1.11
N THR A 76 -8.87 4.61 -2.28
CA THR A 76 -8.71 3.43 -3.13
C THR A 76 -7.25 3.01 -3.21
N LEU A 77 -6.97 1.75 -2.90
CA LEU A 77 -5.68 1.10 -3.14
C LEU A 77 -5.80 0.19 -4.36
N ASP A 78 -5.22 0.63 -5.48
CA ASP A 78 -5.01 -0.16 -6.70
C ASP A 78 -3.51 -0.19 -7.04
N LEU A 79 -3.13 -0.91 -8.11
CA LEU A 79 -1.72 -0.96 -8.55
C LEU A 79 -1.12 0.44 -8.81
N LYS A 80 -1.92 1.38 -9.35
CA LYS A 80 -1.44 2.74 -9.62
C LYS A 80 -1.19 3.53 -8.33
N ALA A 81 -2.01 3.32 -7.31
CA ALA A 81 -1.83 3.90 -5.99
C ALA A 81 -0.54 3.36 -5.33
N ILE A 82 -0.31 2.05 -5.43
CA ILE A 82 0.91 1.37 -4.96
C ILE A 82 2.16 1.94 -5.64
N GLU A 83 2.17 2.03 -6.98
CA GLU A 83 3.29 2.60 -7.73
C GLU A 83 3.58 4.07 -7.36
N LYS A 84 2.51 4.87 -7.13
CA LYS A 84 2.66 6.25 -6.67
C LYS A 84 3.17 6.29 -5.23
N GLY A 85 2.67 5.40 -4.37
CA GLY A 85 3.01 5.31 -2.96
C GLY A 85 4.50 5.04 -2.76
N VAL A 86 5.06 4.02 -3.41
CA VAL A 86 6.49 3.70 -3.27
C VAL A 86 7.38 4.84 -3.76
N ARG A 87 7.00 5.52 -4.85
CA ARG A 87 7.75 6.70 -5.35
C ARG A 87 7.67 7.88 -4.38
N ARG A 88 6.53 8.07 -3.72
CA ARG A 88 6.36 9.12 -2.71
C ARG A 88 7.15 8.78 -1.44
N MET A 89 7.12 7.52 -1.01
CA MET A 89 7.93 7.02 0.09
C MET A 89 9.42 7.25 -0.15
N ALA A 90 9.93 6.86 -1.31
CA ALA A 90 11.33 7.11 -1.70
C ALA A 90 11.71 8.59 -1.68
N LYS A 91 10.79 9.48 -2.04
CA LYS A 91 11.03 10.92 -2.12
C LYS A 91 10.92 11.64 -0.77
N LYS A 92 9.88 11.33 0.01
CA LYS A 92 9.52 12.05 1.24
C LYS A 92 10.06 11.37 2.50
N TYR A 93 10.17 10.03 2.48
CA TYR A 93 10.51 9.19 3.63
C TYR A 93 11.69 8.27 3.29
N PRO A 94 12.87 8.82 2.96
CA PRO A 94 14.01 8.04 2.48
C PRO A 94 14.54 7.04 3.51
N LYS A 95 14.29 7.25 4.81
CA LYS A 95 14.62 6.26 5.85
C LYS A 95 13.79 4.98 5.66
N HIS A 96 12.46 5.08 5.63
CA HIS A 96 11.56 3.95 5.40
C HIS A 96 11.81 3.27 4.05
N PHE A 97 12.09 4.07 3.01
CA PHE A 97 12.48 3.49 1.72
C PHE A 97 13.83 2.77 1.78
N GLY A 98 14.82 3.29 2.52
CA GLY A 98 16.09 2.61 2.75
C GLY A 98 15.90 1.30 3.51
N ASP A 99 15.16 1.32 4.61
CA ASP A 99 14.84 0.14 5.42
C ASP A 99 14.17 -0.94 4.54
N PHE A 100 13.20 -0.54 3.70
CA PHE A 100 12.57 -1.43 2.72
C PHE A 100 13.55 -2.07 1.73
N MET A 101 14.45 -1.27 1.15
CA MET A 101 15.44 -1.77 0.17
C MET A 101 16.52 -2.64 0.82
N GLU A 102 16.72 -2.54 2.13
CA GLU A 102 17.68 -3.32 2.91
C GLU A 102 17.02 -4.50 3.67
N GLU A 103 15.73 -4.75 3.44
CA GLU A 103 14.93 -5.79 4.13
C GLU A 103 14.87 -5.61 5.67
N ASN A 104 14.99 -4.36 6.11
CA ASN A 104 14.85 -3.93 7.51
C ASN A 104 13.47 -3.27 7.76
N ASP A 105 12.52 -3.41 6.83
CA ASP A 105 11.17 -2.89 6.98
C ASP A 105 10.38 -3.60 8.07
N ASP A 106 9.53 -2.82 8.73
CA ASP A 106 8.69 -3.23 9.86
C ASP A 106 7.27 -2.70 9.70
N ALA A 107 6.44 -2.91 10.73
CA ALA A 107 5.07 -2.41 10.78
C ALA A 107 4.98 -0.88 10.56
N CYS A 108 5.91 -0.10 11.13
CA CYS A 108 5.96 1.35 10.95
C CYS A 108 6.30 1.74 9.49
N THR A 109 7.20 0.98 8.87
CA THR A 109 7.58 1.16 7.46
C THR A 109 6.42 0.82 6.53
N GLY A 110 5.70 -0.27 6.81
CA GLY A 110 4.46 -0.61 6.13
C GLY A 110 3.40 0.48 6.30
N ASP A 111 3.24 1.03 7.50
CA ASP A 111 2.28 2.11 7.76
C ASP A 111 2.55 3.36 6.94
N CYS A 112 3.80 3.86 6.97
CA CYS A 112 4.22 4.99 6.16
C CYS A 112 3.99 4.74 4.65
N PHE A 113 4.24 3.51 4.19
CA PHE A 113 3.99 3.12 2.81
C PHE A 113 2.51 3.17 2.43
N LEU A 114 1.62 2.58 3.22
CA LEU A 114 0.18 2.58 2.95
C LEU A 114 -0.39 4.01 2.95
N GLN A 115 0.05 4.86 3.88
CA GLN A 115 -0.34 6.26 3.91
C GLN A 115 0.16 7.03 2.68
N CYS A 116 1.37 6.73 2.19
CA CYS A 116 1.86 7.27 0.91
C CYS A 116 1.00 6.84 -0.29
N CYS A 117 0.47 5.62 -0.27
CA CYS A 117 -0.45 5.12 -1.30
C CYS A 117 -1.78 5.88 -1.27
N LEU A 118 -2.40 6.03 -0.09
CA LEU A 118 -3.76 6.57 0.05
C LEU A 118 -3.81 8.10 0.10
N PHE A 119 -2.92 8.73 0.87
CA PHE A 119 -2.93 10.17 1.15
C PHE A 119 -1.81 10.90 0.41
N GLY A 120 -0.70 10.21 0.16
CA GLY A 120 0.49 10.79 -0.45
C GLY A 120 1.50 11.38 0.52
N GLU A 121 1.24 11.21 1.80
CA GLU A 121 2.10 11.48 2.94
C GLU A 121 1.56 10.80 4.18
N GLU A 122 2.37 10.78 5.22
CA GLU A 122 2.00 10.36 6.56
C GLU A 122 1.08 11.42 7.19
N VAL A 123 -0.04 10.95 7.72
CA VAL A 123 -1.09 11.72 8.39
C VAL A 123 -1.29 11.20 9.82
N TYR A 124 -1.09 9.90 10.03
CA TYR A 124 -1.22 9.18 11.30
C TYR A 124 0.16 8.64 11.72
N GLY A 125 0.51 8.72 13.01
CA GLY A 125 1.80 8.29 13.55
C GLY A 125 2.02 8.70 15.01
#